data_AF-A0A547PNB8-F1
#
_entry.id   AF-A0A547PNB8-F1
#
_cell.length_a   1.000
_cell.length_b   1.000
_cell.length_c   1.000
_cell.angle_alpha   90.00
_cell.angle_beta   90.00
_cell.angle_gamma   90.00
#
_symmetry.space_group_name_H-M   'P 1'
#
loop_
_entity.id
_entity.type
_entity.pdbx_description
1 polymer ?
#
loop_
_entity_poly.entity_id
_entity_poly.type
_entity_poly.pdbx_seq_one_letter_code
_entity_poly.pdbx_strand_id
1 'polypeptide(L)'
;MSSLRLDRDGRLIIGGVGNIAGPQGAVHRSWPARKLAQIYPELAGTPFEHEWSGAIAMISDHLPKVVSIGPRALSIYGYSGRGIGPGTVFGRAAARALLHGDPTALPLAIAQRRSERFRTLRTLSYEVGATAMHAIRTRRHPFTE
;
A
#
# COMPACT_ATOMS: atom_id res chain seq x y z
N MET A 1 -7.12 2.16 -5.83
CA MET A 1 -6.09 1.35 -6.51
C MET A 1 -6.35 -0.11 -6.16
N SER A 2 -6.19 -1.04 -7.10
CA SER A 2 -6.35 -2.48 -6.87
C SER A 2 -5.10 -3.22 -7.33
N SER A 3 -4.74 -4.30 -6.65
CA SER A 3 -3.66 -5.20 -7.03
C SER A 3 -4.21 -6.61 -7.20
N LEU A 4 -3.63 -7.35 -8.14
CA LEU A 4 -3.95 -8.75 -8.41
C LEU A 4 -2.63 -9.47 -8.68
N ARG A 5 -2.39 -10.59 -8.00
CA ARG A 5 -1.20 -11.43 -8.21
C ARG A 5 -1.49 -12.87 -7.84
N LEU A 6 -0.68 -13.78 -8.35
CA LEU A 6 -0.61 -15.14 -7.85
C LEU A 6 0.54 -15.26 -6.84
N ASP A 7 0.39 -16.14 -5.86
CA ASP A 7 1.54 -16.62 -5.08
C ASP A 7 2.23 -17.80 -5.77
N ARG A 8 3.23 -18.38 -5.12
CA ARG A 8 3.99 -19.53 -5.65
C ARG A 8 3.17 -20.81 -5.80
N ASP A 9 2.07 -20.94 -5.04
CA ASP A 9 1.20 -22.11 -5.03
C ASP A 9 0.00 -21.93 -5.98
N GLY A 10 -0.04 -20.83 -6.73
CA GLY A 10 -1.14 -20.51 -7.65
C GLY A 10 -2.36 -19.90 -6.98
N ARG A 11 -2.26 -19.45 -5.72
CA ARG A 11 -3.38 -18.78 -5.03
C ARG A 11 -3.53 -17.36 -5.53
N LEU A 12 -4.75 -16.98 -5.90
CA LEU A 12 -5.08 -15.64 -6.33
C LEU A 12 -5.22 -14.68 -5.13
N ILE A 13 -4.39 -13.64 -5.15
CA ILE A 13 -4.41 -12.57 -4.15
C ILE A 13 -4.90 -11.29 -4.82
N ILE A 14 -6.00 -10.76 -4.30
CA ILE A 14 -6.56 -9.45 -4.66
C ILE A 14 -6.48 -8.52 -3.45
N GLY A 15 -6.13 -7.26 -3.68
CA GLY A 15 -5.99 -6.29 -2.61
C GLY A 15 -6.23 -4.86 -3.05
N GLY A 16 -6.46 -3.98 -2.07
CA GLY A 16 -6.70 -2.56 -2.26
C GLY A 16 -6.50 -1.79 -0.96
N VAL A 17 -6.79 -0.49 -0.99
CA VAL A 17 -6.78 0.36 0.21
C VAL A 17 -8.15 0.28 0.87
N GLY A 18 -8.20 -0.05 2.15
CA GLY A 18 -9.42 -0.04 2.96
C GLY A 18 -9.23 -0.81 4.27
N ASN A 19 -9.99 -0.43 5.29
CA ASN A 19 -9.93 -1.05 6.62
C ASN A 19 -11.08 -2.04 6.85
N ILE A 20 -10.81 -3.34 6.72
CA ILE A 20 -11.83 -4.38 6.92
C ILE A 20 -12.27 -4.54 8.39
N ALA A 21 -11.47 -4.06 9.34
CA ALA A 21 -11.79 -4.08 10.77
C ALA A 21 -12.56 -2.83 11.23
N GLY A 22 -12.66 -1.80 10.37
CA GLY A 22 -13.35 -0.56 10.66
C GLY A 22 -14.88 -0.64 10.45
N PRO A 23 -15.62 0.44 10.76
CA PRO A 23 -17.08 0.47 10.61
C PRO A 23 -17.55 0.23 9.17
N GLN A 24 -16.73 0.55 8.18
CA GLN A 24 -17.01 0.34 6.75
C GLN A 24 -16.50 -1.03 6.23
N GLY A 25 -16.10 -1.93 7.13
CA GLY A 25 -15.47 -3.21 6.77
C GLY A 25 -16.29 -4.07 5.80
N ALA A 26 -17.62 -4.08 5.92
CA ALA A 26 -18.49 -4.82 5.00
C ALA A 26 -18.40 -4.33 3.54
N VAL A 27 -18.25 -3.01 3.33
CA VAL A 27 -18.07 -2.43 1.99
C VAL A 27 -16.75 -2.92 1.38
N HIS A 28 -15.70 -2.99 2.20
CA HIS A 28 -14.39 -3.45 1.79
C HIS A 28 -14.31 -4.96 1.57
N ARG A 29 -14.95 -5.78 2.41
CA ARG A 29 -14.99 -7.25 2.24
C ARG A 29 -15.75 -7.69 0.99
N SER A 30 -16.80 -6.95 0.62
CA SER A 30 -17.64 -7.29 -0.52
C SER A 30 -17.04 -6.80 -1.86
N TRP A 31 -16.12 -5.84 -1.84
CA TRP A 31 -15.52 -5.28 -3.05
C TRP A 31 -14.65 -6.27 -3.85
N PRO A 32 -13.77 -7.09 -3.24
CA PRO A 32 -12.94 -8.05 -3.95
C PRO A 32 -13.73 -9.05 -4.77
N ALA A 33 -14.81 -9.62 -4.21
CA ALA A 33 -15.67 -10.58 -4.91
C ALA A 33 -16.28 -9.95 -6.17
N ARG A 34 -16.83 -8.73 -6.05
CA ARG A 34 -17.37 -7.98 -7.19
C ARG A 34 -16.29 -7.68 -8.23
N LYS A 35 -15.10 -7.29 -7.78
CA LYS A 35 -13.99 -6.93 -8.67
C LYS A 35 -13.43 -8.15 -9.41
N LEU A 36 -13.34 -9.30 -8.74
CA LEU A 36 -12.93 -10.55 -9.36
C LEU A 36 -13.95 -11.03 -10.39
N ALA A 37 -15.25 -11.06 -10.06
CA ALA A 37 -16.29 -11.46 -11.01
C ALA A 37 -16.33 -10.59 -12.29
N GLN A 38 -15.89 -9.33 -12.20
CA GLN A 38 -15.74 -8.45 -13.38
C GLN A 38 -14.52 -8.78 -14.25
N ILE A 39 -13.45 -9.33 -13.69
CA ILE A 39 -12.20 -9.61 -14.40
C ILE A 39 -12.14 -11.08 -14.85
N TYR A 40 -12.59 -11.98 -13.98
CA TYR A 40 -12.63 -13.43 -14.14
C TYR A 40 -14.03 -13.93 -13.77
N PRO A 41 -14.98 -13.90 -14.72
CA PRO A 41 -16.36 -14.34 -14.47
C PRO A 41 -16.46 -15.77 -13.93
N GLU A 42 -15.54 -16.65 -14.31
CA GLU A 42 -15.43 -18.02 -13.84
C GLU A 42 -15.15 -18.15 -12.33
N LEU A 43 -14.63 -17.09 -11.70
CA LEU A 43 -14.38 -17.05 -10.25
C LEU A 43 -15.56 -16.46 -9.47
N ALA A 44 -16.66 -16.07 -10.13
CA ALA A 44 -17.83 -15.54 -9.46
C ALA A 44 -18.40 -16.54 -8.43
N GLY A 45 -18.67 -16.05 -7.22
CA GLY A 45 -19.19 -16.89 -6.12
C GLY A 45 -18.15 -17.72 -5.37
N THR A 46 -16.88 -17.71 -5.80
CA THR A 46 -15.81 -18.41 -5.08
C THR A 46 -15.58 -17.76 -3.71
N PRO A 47 -15.61 -18.52 -2.60
CA PRO A 47 -15.37 -17.98 -1.27
C PRO A 47 -13.90 -17.58 -1.10
N PHE A 48 -13.64 -16.53 -0.32
CA PHE A 48 -12.29 -16.19 0.11
C PHE A 48 -11.90 -17.05 1.32
N GLU A 49 -10.78 -17.75 1.21
CA GLU A 49 -10.23 -18.54 2.32
C GLU A 49 -9.56 -17.68 3.40
N HIS A 50 -9.03 -16.51 3.01
CA HIS A 50 -8.23 -15.66 3.88
C HIS A 50 -8.54 -14.18 3.65
N GLU A 51 -8.58 -13.41 4.74
CA GLU A 51 -8.69 -11.95 4.71
C GLU A 51 -7.74 -11.31 5.72
N TRP A 52 -7.12 -10.19 5.34
CA TRP A 52 -6.26 -9.42 6.23
C TRP A 52 -6.21 -7.95 5.82
N SER A 53 -5.80 -7.10 6.74
CA SER A 53 -5.48 -5.70 6.49
C SER A 53 -4.27 -5.27 7.31
N GLY A 54 -3.59 -4.22 6.87
CA GLY A 54 -2.45 -3.65 7.58
C GLY A 54 -2.37 -2.14 7.40
N ALA A 55 -1.56 -1.50 8.24
CA ALA A 55 -1.35 -0.07 8.17
C ALA A 55 -0.37 0.29 7.04
N ILE A 56 -0.71 1.29 6.24
CA ILE A 56 0.17 1.88 5.24
C ILE A 56 0.67 3.22 5.76
N ALA A 57 1.99 3.37 5.88
CA ALA A 57 2.62 4.64 6.21
C ALA A 57 2.51 5.61 5.00
N MET A 58 1.39 6.30 4.92
CA MET A 58 1.10 7.31 3.89
C MET A 58 1.62 8.68 4.32
N ILE A 59 2.35 9.34 3.44
CA ILE A 59 2.88 10.70 3.67
C ILE A 59 2.45 11.64 2.54
N SER A 60 2.45 12.94 2.81
CA SER A 60 1.90 14.01 1.97
C SER A 60 2.46 14.11 0.55
N ASP A 61 3.76 13.89 0.36
CA ASP A 61 4.38 13.96 -0.97
C ASP A 61 4.56 12.58 -1.61
N HIS A 62 4.15 11.51 -0.94
CA HIS A 62 4.25 10.13 -1.43
C HIS A 62 5.67 9.66 -1.81
N LEU A 63 6.71 10.35 -1.35
CA LEU A 63 8.11 10.05 -1.66
C LEU A 63 8.84 9.48 -0.43
N PRO A 64 9.57 8.35 -0.55
CA PRO A 64 10.37 7.81 0.54
C PRO A 64 11.27 8.87 1.20
N LYS A 65 11.44 8.78 2.52
CA LYS A 65 12.31 9.66 3.29
C LYS A 65 13.43 8.85 3.89
N VAL A 66 14.66 9.35 3.78
CA VAL A 66 15.81 8.86 4.54
C VAL A 66 16.13 9.91 5.59
N VAL A 67 16.18 9.52 6.85
CA VAL A 67 16.55 10.42 7.95
C VAL A 67 17.63 9.77 8.81
N SER A 68 18.59 10.57 9.25
CA SER A 68 19.54 10.12 10.26
C SER A 68 18.86 10.09 11.63
N ILE A 69 19.06 9.00 12.37
CA ILE A 69 18.57 8.83 13.75
C ILE A 69 19.72 8.60 14.74
N GLY A 70 20.96 8.77 14.28
CA GLY A 70 22.19 8.62 15.07
C GLY A 70 23.43 8.53 14.18
N PRO A 71 24.64 8.50 14.75
CA PRO A 71 25.90 8.56 13.99
C PRO A 71 26.06 7.46 12.94
N ARG A 72 25.44 6.29 13.15
CA ARG A 72 25.49 5.13 12.24
C ARG A 72 24.11 4.48 12.08
N ALA A 73 23.05 5.29 12.10
CA ALA A 73 21.69 4.79 12.05
C ALA A 73 20.81 5.64 11.14
N LEU A 74 20.08 4.96 10.25
CA LEU A 74 19.15 5.57 9.30
C LEU A 74 17.74 5.02 9.54
N SER A 75 16.74 5.88 9.43
CA SER A 75 15.33 5.49 9.32
C SER A 75 14.85 5.80 7.91
N ILE A 76 14.23 4.81 7.26
CA ILE A 76 13.69 4.95 5.91
C ILE A 76 12.21 4.60 5.93
N TYR A 77 11.37 5.56 5.55
CA TYR A 77 9.92 5.42 5.68
C TYR A 77 9.18 6.16 4.55
N GLY A 78 7.84 6.09 4.56
CA GLY A 78 7.01 6.89 3.66
C GLY A 78 6.80 6.31 2.27
N TYR A 79 7.05 5.02 2.08
CA TYR A 79 6.87 4.33 0.80
C TYR A 79 5.44 4.34 0.25
N SER A 80 4.43 4.76 1.03
CA SER A 80 3.09 5.09 0.52
C SER A 80 2.47 4.00 -0.38
N GLY A 81 2.60 2.74 0.04
CA GLY A 81 2.07 1.56 -0.68
C GLY A 81 2.99 0.95 -1.75
N ARG A 82 4.21 1.47 -1.93
CA ARG A 82 5.20 1.01 -2.91
C ARG A 82 6.48 0.53 -2.24
N GLY A 83 6.37 -0.08 -1.06
CA GLY A 83 7.53 -0.42 -0.22
C GLY A 83 8.33 -1.63 -0.67
N ILE A 84 7.74 -2.57 -1.40
CA ILE A 84 8.37 -3.86 -1.68
C ILE A 84 9.62 -3.71 -2.57
N GLY A 85 9.45 -3.14 -3.78
CA GLY A 85 10.56 -2.93 -4.71
C GLY A 85 11.56 -1.89 -4.18
N PRO A 86 11.15 -0.63 -4.01
CA PRO A 86 11.97 0.42 -3.42
C PRO A 86 12.64 0.04 -2.10
N GLY A 87 11.94 -0.59 -1.16
CA GLY A 87 12.52 -0.97 0.13
C GLY A 87 13.74 -1.88 0.00
N THR A 88 13.75 -2.77 -1.00
CA THR A 88 14.92 -3.62 -1.29
C THR A 88 16.13 -2.79 -1.74
N VAL A 89 15.91 -1.83 -2.63
CA VAL A 89 16.97 -0.93 -3.14
C VAL A 89 17.49 -0.03 -2.02
N PHE A 90 16.59 0.61 -1.28
CA PHE A 90 16.94 1.50 -0.16
C PHE A 90 17.66 0.75 0.96
N GLY A 91 17.24 -0.49 1.28
CA GLY A 91 17.91 -1.31 2.29
C GLY A 91 19.36 -1.63 1.92
N ARG A 92 19.61 -2.04 0.67
CA ARG A 92 20.97 -2.31 0.18
C ARG A 92 21.83 -1.04 0.18
N ALA A 93 21.27 0.06 -0.29
CA ALA A 93 21.96 1.35 -0.32
C ALA A 93 22.30 1.87 1.08
N ALA A 94 21.39 1.73 2.03
CA ALA A 94 21.61 2.11 3.42
C ALA A 94 22.69 1.25 4.08
N ALA A 95 22.71 -0.06 3.84
CA ALA A 95 23.77 -0.93 4.31
C ALA A 95 25.15 -0.47 3.79
N ARG A 96 25.27 -0.19 2.49
CA ARG A 96 26.50 0.35 1.89
C ARG A 96 26.90 1.68 2.53
N ALA A 97 25.96 2.61 2.64
CA ALA A 97 26.21 3.94 3.22
C ALA A 97 26.74 3.85 4.66
N LEU A 98 26.16 2.98 5.49
CA LEU A 98 26.53 2.82 6.89
C LEU A 98 27.83 2.04 7.12
N LEU A 99 28.14 1.08 6.25
CA LEU A 99 29.38 0.29 6.34
C LEU A 99 30.59 1.11 5.90
N HIS A 100 30.45 1.93 4.86
CA HIS A 100 31.56 2.69 4.29
C HIS A 100 31.58 4.17 4.70
N GLY A 101 30.58 4.63 5.45
CA GLY A 101 30.46 6.04 5.82
C GLY A 101 30.20 6.97 4.62
N ASP A 102 29.51 6.46 3.59
CA ASP A 102 29.27 7.15 2.32
C ASP A 102 27.77 7.39 2.10
N PRO A 103 27.23 8.57 2.46
CA PRO A 103 25.83 8.92 2.23
C PRO A 103 25.45 9.02 0.76
N THR A 104 26.40 9.16 -0.17
CA THR A 104 26.12 9.31 -1.61
C THR A 104 25.62 8.00 -2.24
N ALA A 105 25.84 6.87 -1.56
CA ALA A 105 25.28 5.58 -1.94
C ALA A 105 23.74 5.52 -1.82
N LEU A 106 23.11 6.44 -1.09
CA LEU A 106 21.65 6.48 -0.92
C LEU A 106 20.94 7.01 -2.18
N PRO A 107 19.79 6.44 -2.58
CA PRO A 107 19.02 6.94 -3.73
C PRO A 107 18.43 8.33 -3.50
N LEU A 108 18.32 8.76 -2.24
CA LEU A 108 17.81 10.05 -1.82
C LEU A 108 18.70 10.62 -0.73
N ALA A 109 18.87 11.94 -0.75
CA ALA A 109 19.60 12.66 0.28
C ALA A 109 18.96 12.46 1.66
N ILE A 110 19.81 12.47 2.69
CA ILE A 110 19.35 12.46 4.08
C ILE A 110 18.62 13.77 4.34
N ALA A 111 17.34 13.68 4.67
CA ALA A 111 16.47 14.81 4.93
C ALA A 111 16.27 15.03 6.43
N GLN A 112 15.83 16.24 6.79
CA GLN A 112 15.32 16.48 8.13
C GLN A 112 14.03 15.69 8.37
N ARG A 113 13.87 15.18 9.60
CA ARG A 113 12.66 14.48 10.01
C ARG A 113 11.47 15.43 9.98
N ARG A 114 10.57 15.25 9.00
CA ARG A 114 9.30 15.96 8.94
C ARG A 114 8.20 15.13 9.60
N SER A 115 7.41 15.77 10.47
CA SER A 115 6.21 15.18 11.02
C SER A 115 5.02 15.45 10.11
N GLU A 116 4.21 14.43 9.84
CA GLU A 116 2.94 14.64 9.15
C GLU A 116 1.95 15.31 10.12
N ARG A 117 1.38 16.44 9.70
CA ARG A 117 0.31 17.15 10.42
C ARG A 117 -1.05 16.50 10.14
N PHE A 118 -1.99 16.68 11.07
CA PHE A 118 -3.40 16.27 10.91
C PHE A 118 -3.60 14.79 10.54
N ARG A 119 -2.79 13.88 11.10
CA ARG A 119 -2.78 12.45 10.73
C ARG A 119 -4.14 11.79 10.87
N THR A 120 -4.88 12.10 11.92
CA THR A 120 -6.22 11.55 12.17
C THR A 120 -7.20 11.97 11.08
N LEU A 121 -7.26 13.27 10.77
CA LEU A 121 -8.13 13.79 9.71
C LEU A 121 -7.78 13.19 8.34
N ARG A 122 -6.49 13.02 8.05
CA ARG A 122 -6.04 12.39 6.81
C ARG A 122 -6.37 10.90 6.75
N THR A 123 -6.27 10.20 7.88
CA THR A 123 -6.69 8.80 7.97
C THR A 123 -8.18 8.68 7.65
N LEU A 124 -9.00 9.53 8.26
CA LEU A 124 -10.44 9.58 7.98
C LEU A 124 -10.73 9.90 6.51
N SER A 125 -10.01 10.85 5.89
CA SER A 125 -10.22 11.16 4.48
C SER A 125 -9.85 9.99 3.55
N TYR A 126 -8.78 9.25 3.87
CA TYR A 126 -8.44 8.03 3.14
C TYR A 126 -9.50 6.94 3.29
N GLU A 127 -10.03 6.73 4.50
CA GLU A 127 -11.09 5.74 4.75
C GLU A 127 -12.40 6.10 4.03
N VAL A 128 -12.81 7.37 4.07
CA VAL A 128 -13.99 7.86 3.35
C VAL A 128 -13.81 7.68 1.84
N GLY A 129 -12.66 8.09 1.30
CA GLY A 129 -12.35 7.94 -0.12
C GLY A 129 -12.31 6.47 -0.56
N ALA A 130 -11.69 5.59 0.24
CA ALA A 130 -11.66 4.16 -0.02
C ALA A 130 -13.06 3.54 -0.02
N THR A 131 -13.88 3.92 0.96
CA THR A 131 -15.28 3.45 1.08
C THR A 131 -16.10 3.87 -0.12
N ALA A 132 -16.06 5.16 -0.48
CA ALA A 132 -16.76 5.69 -1.64
C ALA A 132 -16.34 4.96 -2.93
N MET A 133 -15.03 4.76 -3.13
CA MET A 133 -14.53 4.02 -4.29
C MET A 133 -14.98 2.56 -4.32
N HIS A 134 -14.97 1.86 -3.17
CA HIS A 134 -15.41 0.46 -3.10
C HIS A 134 -16.93 0.29 -3.22
N ALA A 135 -17.71 1.31 -2.88
CA ALA A 135 -19.15 1.38 -3.10
C ALA A 135 -19.51 1.72 -4.56
N ILE A 136 -18.86 2.72 -5.17
CA ILE A 136 -19.24 3.31 -6.47
C ILE A 136 -18.76 2.50 -7.67
N ARG A 137 -17.62 1.78 -7.59
CA ARG A 137 -17.06 1.06 -8.75
C ARG A 137 -17.86 -0.17 -9.20
N THR A 138 -19.13 -0.23 -8.78
CA THR A 138 -20.18 -1.19 -9.09
C THR A 138 -20.98 -0.85 -10.36
N ARG A 139 -20.63 0.20 -11.12
CA ARG A 139 -21.47 0.67 -12.26
C ARG A 139 -20.74 1.04 -13.57
N ARG A 140 -19.79 0.25 -14.05
CA ARG A 140 -19.34 0.39 -15.46
C ARG A 140 -19.36 -0.94 -16.20
N HIS A 141 -20.01 -0.90 -17.36
CA HIS A 141 -20.42 -1.98 -18.26
C HIS A 141 -19.29 -2.96 -18.64
N PRO A 142 -19.63 -4.21 -19.00
CA PRO A 142 -18.73 -5.14 -19.66
C PRO A 142 -18.17 -4.49 -20.93
N PHE A 143 -16.93 -4.83 -21.27
CA PHE A 143 -16.41 -4.63 -22.61
C PHE A 143 -17.34 -5.36 -23.59
N THR A 144 -18.25 -4.64 -24.24
CA THR A 144 -18.77 -5.01 -25.55
C THR A 144 -17.70 -4.65 -26.57
N GLU A 145 -17.45 -5.60 -27.46
CA GLU A 145 -16.48 -5.60 -28.57
C GLU A 145 -16.47 -4.32 -29.43
#